data_AF-A0A349IMW5-F1
#
_entry.id   AF-A0A349IMW5-F1
#
_cell.length_a   1.000
_cell.length_b   1.000
_cell.length_c   1.000
_cell.angle_alpha   90.00
_cell.angle_beta   90.00
_cell.angle_gamma   90.00
#
_symmetry.space_group_name_H-M   'P 1'
#
loop_
_entity.id
_entity.type
_entity.pdbx_description
1 polymer ?
#
loop_
_entity_poly.entity_id
_entity_poly.type
_entity_poly.pdbx_seq_one_letter_code
_entity_poly.pdbx_strand_id
1 'polypeptide(L)'
;MIKINQVKLPVMASVRELKPICAKMLKLSPDKIESLEILRRSIDARKKPDIYFSYTVLLQADLGKKTEEAYVAGLRNRDISCQEREVYHQPELKDTIAGMPKEEFVNVRENRPIVVGFGPAGMFAALILARSGLRPIVYERGQNVEQRMKDVEDLWNKGELHKESNPQFGEGGAGTFSDGKLNTLTKDKDGRNRYILNKFVALGADPAILIDAKPHVGTDCLVSIVKGIRQEIEALGGEIHFNTQFHYEGQKNVILAIGHSSRDTYQELFDAGVHMEAKDFAMGFRVQHPQEMINKDLYGEVSEEVLQRLGQGAYKITHTCKANGRGVYSFCMCPGGYVVNSSSEEGHLCVNGMSYHARDSRNANAAIIVSIRKTDYHGEENPLGGIALQREVERRAYCLQNGKIPVQTYHDFVNNEATTEEKMKQKTQEIQPVIRGQYAYSTLNSIFQFEENSPYAALNDFNESFVEGMESFEHKLHGFSRPDTLLCGV
;
A
#
# COMPACT_ATOMS: atom_id res chain seq x y z
N MET A 1 32.24 -2.69 -4.56
CA MET A 1 32.11 -2.68 -3.09
C MET A 1 31.77 -4.09 -2.61
N ILE A 2 32.08 -4.43 -1.36
CA ILE A 2 31.72 -5.73 -0.77
C ILE A 2 30.34 -5.66 -0.11
N LYS A 3 29.46 -6.57 -0.50
CA LYS A 3 28.15 -6.78 0.12
C LYS A 3 28.19 -7.99 1.04
N ILE A 4 27.64 -7.84 2.24
CA ILE A 4 27.46 -8.93 3.18
C ILE A 4 25.98 -9.03 3.53
N ASN A 5 25.39 -10.20 3.32
CA ASN A 5 24.02 -10.52 3.71
C ASN A 5 24.00 -11.22 5.08
N GLN A 6 22.82 -11.22 5.72
CA GLN A 6 22.54 -12.01 6.92
C GLN A 6 23.46 -11.70 8.12
N VAL A 7 23.90 -10.46 8.25
CA VAL A 7 24.64 -9.99 9.44
C VAL A 7 23.63 -9.84 10.58
N LYS A 8 23.66 -10.77 11.55
CA LYS A 8 22.66 -10.81 12.63
C LYS A 8 23.12 -10.04 13.86
N LEU A 9 22.19 -9.28 14.44
CA LEU A 9 22.33 -8.65 15.75
C LEU A 9 21.08 -8.94 16.58
N PRO A 10 21.20 -9.25 17.88
CA PRO A 10 20.08 -9.19 18.80
C PRO A 10 19.37 -7.82 18.69
N VAL A 11 18.05 -7.78 18.83
CA VAL A 11 17.25 -6.54 18.65
C VAL A 11 17.73 -5.37 19.52
N MET A 12 18.20 -5.68 20.72
CA MET A 12 18.69 -4.70 21.69
C MET A 12 20.16 -4.28 21.46
N ALA A 13 20.90 -5.03 20.63
CA ALA A 13 22.31 -4.75 20.38
C ALA A 13 22.51 -3.43 19.62
N SER A 14 23.71 -2.86 19.76
CA SER A 14 24.05 -1.60 19.11
C SER A 14 24.37 -1.84 17.63
N VAL A 15 23.86 -0.99 16.74
CA VAL A 15 24.21 -1.02 15.31
C VAL A 15 25.72 -0.86 15.08
N ARG A 16 26.45 -0.26 16.03
CA ARG A 16 27.93 -0.15 15.99
C ARG A 16 28.63 -1.52 15.96
N GLU A 17 27.97 -2.57 16.43
CA GLU A 17 28.49 -3.95 16.40
C GLU A 17 28.49 -4.56 14.99
N LEU A 18 27.83 -3.95 14.00
CA LEU A 18 27.89 -4.43 12.61
C LEU A 18 29.32 -4.44 12.07
N LYS A 19 30.09 -3.36 12.31
CA LYS A 19 31.46 -3.22 11.82
C LYS A 19 32.37 -4.37 12.29
N PRO A 20 32.50 -4.68 13.60
CA PRO A 20 33.32 -5.81 14.05
C PRO A 20 32.82 -7.17 13.57
N ILE A 21 31.50 -7.39 13.46
CA ILE A 21 30.96 -8.65 12.93
C ILE A 21 31.34 -8.81 11.45
N CYS A 22 31.18 -7.75 10.64
CA CYS A 22 31.57 -7.75 9.24
C CYS A 22 33.08 -7.98 9.08
N ALA A 23 33.91 -7.33 9.91
CA ALA A 23 35.35 -7.54 9.90
C ALA A 23 35.72 -9.00 10.17
N LYS A 24 35.07 -9.64 11.16
CA LYS A 24 35.22 -11.07 11.43
C LYS A 24 34.80 -11.96 10.26
N MET A 25 33.67 -11.65 9.62
CA MET A 25 33.19 -12.38 8.44
C MET A 25 34.16 -12.26 7.26
N LEU A 26 34.81 -11.10 7.12
CA LEU A 26 35.83 -10.84 6.10
C LEU A 26 37.23 -11.34 6.50
N LYS A 27 37.46 -11.77 7.75
CA LYS A 27 38.80 -12.08 8.28
C LYS A 27 39.75 -10.88 8.21
N LEU A 28 39.23 -9.68 8.50
CA LEU A 28 39.97 -8.41 8.57
C LEU A 28 39.93 -7.82 9.98
N SER A 29 40.84 -6.90 10.27
CA SER A 29 40.69 -5.99 11.42
C SER A 29 39.56 -4.99 11.15
N PRO A 30 38.76 -4.58 12.15
CA PRO A 30 37.75 -3.54 11.99
C PRO A 30 38.28 -2.24 11.37
N ASP A 31 39.53 -1.86 11.64
CA ASP A 31 40.14 -0.64 11.11
C ASP A 31 40.38 -0.68 9.60
N LYS A 32 40.36 -1.87 9.00
CA LYS A 32 40.43 -2.04 7.54
C LYS A 32 39.11 -1.77 6.84
N ILE A 33 38.00 -1.63 7.56
CA ILE A 33 36.72 -1.22 6.97
C ILE A 33 36.66 0.31 6.98
N GLU A 34 36.71 0.90 5.79
CA GLU A 34 36.74 2.35 5.55
C GLU A 34 35.34 2.96 5.67
N SER A 35 34.35 2.30 5.06
CA SER A 35 32.95 2.72 5.09
C SER A 35 32.02 1.52 5.22
N LEU A 36 30.87 1.69 5.87
CA LEU A 36 29.83 0.68 6.01
C LEU A 36 28.46 1.36 5.90
N GLU A 37 27.69 0.96 4.90
CA GLU A 37 26.31 1.39 4.65
C GLU A 37 25.37 0.20 4.90
N ILE A 38 24.25 0.46 5.58
CA ILE A 38 23.18 -0.53 5.72
C ILE A 38 22.28 -0.43 4.50
N LEU A 39 22.17 -1.50 3.73
CA LEU A 39 21.27 -1.57 2.58
C LEU A 39 19.88 -2.07 2.97
N ARG A 40 19.81 -2.97 3.94
CA ARG A 40 18.57 -3.61 4.38
C ARG A 40 18.62 -4.05 5.84
N ARG A 41 17.50 -3.95 6.55
CA ARG A 41 17.23 -4.49 7.88
C ARG A 41 15.93 -5.30 7.83
N SER A 42 15.97 -6.54 8.31
CA SER A 42 14.80 -7.42 8.41
C SER A 42 14.74 -8.06 9.79
N ILE A 43 13.56 -8.55 10.19
CA ILE A 43 13.36 -9.24 11.46
C ILE A 43 13.48 -10.77 11.24
N ASP A 44 14.30 -11.44 12.04
CA ASP A 44 14.38 -12.90 12.14
C ASP A 44 13.82 -13.34 13.49
N ALA A 45 12.55 -13.76 13.50
CA ALA A 45 11.81 -14.21 14.69
C ALA A 45 11.54 -15.73 14.68
N ARG A 46 12.38 -16.53 14.01
CA ARG A 46 12.18 -17.99 13.88
C ARG A 46 12.48 -18.78 15.16
N LYS A 47 13.27 -18.23 16.09
CA LYS A 47 13.70 -18.87 17.33
C LYS A 47 13.24 -18.09 18.55
N LYS A 48 11.93 -17.83 18.64
CA LYS A 48 11.32 -17.07 19.75
C LYS A 48 11.73 -17.70 21.10
N PRO A 49 12.01 -16.89 22.15
CA PRO A 49 11.92 -15.42 22.19
C PRO A 49 13.15 -14.69 21.64
N ASP A 50 14.19 -15.40 21.19
CA ASP A 50 15.41 -14.77 20.65
C ASP A 50 15.17 -14.22 19.25
N ILE A 51 14.90 -12.92 19.18
CA ILE A 51 14.66 -12.20 17.93
C ILE A 51 15.91 -11.41 17.55
N TYR A 52 16.24 -11.44 16.25
CA TYR A 52 17.38 -10.76 15.69
C TYR A 52 16.94 -9.80 14.59
N PHE A 53 17.65 -8.68 14.46
CA PHE A 53 17.72 -7.97 13.19
C PHE A 53 18.75 -8.65 12.29
N SER A 54 18.36 -8.95 11.06
CA SER A 54 19.23 -9.44 10.00
C SER A 54 19.48 -8.31 9.00
N TYR A 55 20.74 -7.89 8.90
CA TYR A 55 21.18 -6.78 8.07
C TYR A 55 21.84 -7.28 6.79
N THR A 56 21.63 -6.53 5.71
CA THR A 56 22.48 -6.52 4.52
C THR A 56 23.25 -5.22 4.51
N VAL A 57 24.57 -5.30 4.42
CA VAL A 57 25.46 -4.14 4.39
C VAL A 57 26.27 -4.09 3.10
N LEU A 58 26.66 -2.89 2.71
CA LEU A 58 27.62 -2.61 1.65
C LEU A 58 28.79 -1.85 2.26
N LEU A 59 30.02 -2.28 2.01
CA LEU A 59 31.20 -1.70 2.63
C LEU A 59 32.36 -1.57 1.66
N GLN A 60 33.26 -0.65 1.98
CA GLN A 60 34.60 -0.54 1.40
C GLN A 60 35.63 -0.93 2.45
N ALA A 61 36.67 -1.63 2.02
CA ALA A 61 37.74 -2.07 2.89
C ALA A 61 39.09 -2.00 2.20
N ASP A 62 40.14 -1.72 2.98
CA ASP A 62 41.52 -1.85 2.57
C ASP A 62 41.92 -3.33 2.53
N LEU A 63 42.01 -3.87 1.31
CA LEU A 63 42.38 -5.25 1.02
C LEU A 63 43.86 -5.41 0.63
N GLY A 64 44.66 -4.35 0.84
CA GLY A 64 46.04 -4.27 0.37
C GLY A 64 46.11 -4.31 -1.17
N LYS A 65 46.80 -5.32 -1.71
CA LYS A 65 47.03 -5.47 -3.17
C LYS A 65 45.94 -6.26 -3.91
N LYS A 66 44.93 -6.78 -3.20
CA LYS A 66 43.88 -7.62 -3.81
C LYS A 66 42.71 -6.75 -4.26
N THR A 67 42.10 -7.11 -5.39
CA THR A 67 40.79 -6.56 -5.77
C THR A 67 39.70 -7.14 -4.87
N GLU A 68 38.55 -6.46 -4.79
CA GLU A 68 37.40 -6.92 -4.02
C GLU A 68 36.92 -8.30 -4.50
N GLU A 69 36.87 -8.52 -5.81
CA GLU A 69 36.40 -9.77 -6.42
C GLU A 69 37.32 -10.94 -6.06
N ALA A 70 38.64 -10.74 -6.20
CA ALA A 70 39.62 -11.76 -5.87
C ALA A 70 39.62 -12.08 -4.36
N TYR A 71 39.41 -11.06 -3.52
CA TYR A 71 39.32 -11.25 -2.08
C TYR A 71 38.07 -12.03 -1.67
N VAL A 72 36.89 -11.60 -2.16
CA VAL A 72 35.60 -12.23 -1.86
C VAL A 72 35.55 -13.68 -2.36
N ALA A 73 36.05 -13.94 -3.58
CA ALA A 73 36.13 -15.31 -4.12
C ALA A 73 36.97 -16.24 -3.22
N GLY A 74 38.04 -15.71 -2.60
CA GLY A 74 38.89 -16.46 -1.67
C GLY A 74 38.22 -16.81 -0.33
N LEU A 75 37.19 -16.08 0.09
CA LEU A 75 36.47 -16.34 1.34
C LEU A 75 35.55 -17.56 1.27
N ARG A 76 35.09 -17.94 0.06
CA ARG A 76 34.15 -19.05 -0.18
C ARG A 76 32.90 -18.98 0.70
N ASN A 77 32.38 -17.77 0.92
CA ASN A 77 31.17 -17.54 1.71
C ASN A 77 30.05 -17.01 0.81
N ARG A 78 28.93 -17.76 0.74
CA ARG A 78 27.77 -17.42 -0.11
C ARG A 78 27.06 -16.12 0.30
N ASP A 79 27.23 -15.69 1.56
CA ASP A 79 26.59 -14.48 2.07
C ASP A 79 27.40 -13.22 1.72
N ILE A 80 28.61 -13.38 1.16
CA ILE A 80 29.51 -12.29 0.79
C ILE A 80 29.65 -12.26 -0.73
N SER A 81 29.35 -11.12 -1.35
CA SER A 81 29.46 -10.91 -2.79
C SER A 81 30.02 -9.52 -3.10
N CYS A 82 30.48 -9.30 -4.32
CA CYS A 82 30.71 -7.94 -4.80
C CYS A 82 29.41 -7.37 -5.37
N GLN A 83 29.17 -6.08 -5.16
CA GLN A 83 28.06 -5.35 -5.74
C GLN A 83 28.48 -3.91 -6.06
N GLU A 84 28.02 -3.40 -7.19
CA GLU A 84 28.08 -1.98 -7.54
C GLU A 84 26.89 -1.23 -6.96
N ARG A 85 27.08 0.07 -6.71
CA ARG A 85 26.02 0.94 -6.23
C ARG A 85 25.12 1.29 -7.41
N GLU A 86 23.88 0.81 -7.36
CA GLU A 86 22.85 1.19 -8.33
C GLU A 86 22.37 2.62 -8.03
N VAL A 87 22.46 3.50 -9.02
CA VAL A 87 22.03 4.90 -8.94
C VAL A 87 21.03 5.17 -10.04
N TYR A 88 19.90 5.79 -9.68
CA TYR A 88 18.94 6.24 -10.67
C TYR A 88 19.48 7.44 -11.43
N HIS A 89 19.47 7.34 -12.75
CA HIS A 89 19.80 8.42 -13.66
C HIS A 89 18.51 8.97 -14.26
N GLN A 90 18.25 10.26 -14.03
CA GLN A 90 17.11 10.93 -14.63
C GLN A 90 17.30 11.09 -16.14
N PRO A 91 16.22 11.05 -16.94
CA PRO A 91 16.31 11.33 -18.36
C PRO A 91 16.81 12.76 -18.62
N GLU A 92 17.86 12.88 -19.43
CA GLU A 92 18.35 14.17 -19.93
C GLU A 92 17.68 14.50 -21.27
N LEU A 93 17.18 15.73 -21.39
CA LEU A 93 16.66 16.26 -22.64
C LEU A 93 17.73 17.06 -23.34
N LYS A 94 17.73 16.99 -24.68
CA LYS A 94 18.54 17.85 -25.52
C LYS A 94 18.10 19.31 -25.37
N ASP A 95 19.01 20.24 -25.65
CA ASP A 95 18.72 21.68 -25.65
C ASP A 95 17.70 22.10 -26.72
N THR A 96 17.48 21.25 -27.72
CA THR A 96 16.49 21.45 -28.78
C THR A 96 15.48 20.30 -28.82
N ILE A 97 14.20 20.63 -28.95
CA ILE A 97 13.08 19.68 -29.09
C ILE A 97 12.32 20.06 -30.37
N ALA A 98 12.11 19.08 -31.26
CA ALA A 98 11.47 19.30 -32.56
C ALA A 98 12.08 20.47 -33.38
N GLY A 99 13.38 20.69 -33.27
CA GLY A 99 14.10 21.77 -33.98
C GLY A 99 14.03 23.15 -33.33
N MET A 100 13.34 23.29 -32.19
CA MET A 100 13.22 24.54 -31.43
C MET A 100 14.06 24.48 -30.15
N PRO A 101 14.62 25.61 -29.66
CA PRO A 101 15.18 25.68 -28.32
C PRO A 101 14.17 25.21 -27.28
N LYS A 102 14.62 24.45 -26.28
CA LYS A 102 13.75 23.85 -25.24
C LYS A 102 12.85 24.89 -24.57
N GLU A 103 13.39 26.07 -24.25
CA GLU A 103 12.65 27.16 -23.61
C GLU A 103 11.51 27.68 -24.50
N GLU A 104 11.74 27.84 -25.81
CA GLU A 104 10.72 28.23 -26.77
C GLU A 104 9.68 27.13 -26.96
N PHE A 105 10.12 25.87 -27.00
CA PHE A 105 9.24 24.71 -27.12
C PHE A 105 8.21 24.67 -25.99
N VAL A 106 8.64 24.85 -24.74
CA VAL A 106 7.75 24.76 -23.56
C VAL A 106 6.92 26.01 -23.30
N ASN A 107 7.26 27.15 -23.92
CA ASN A 107 6.45 28.37 -23.85
C ASN A 107 5.15 28.27 -24.69
N VAL A 108 5.10 27.32 -25.64
CA VAL A 108 3.87 26.95 -26.34
C VAL A 108 3.09 25.97 -25.46
N ARG A 109 1.88 26.34 -25.05
CA ARG A 109 1.09 25.56 -24.08
C ARG A 109 0.78 24.15 -24.59
N GLU A 110 0.48 24.01 -25.86
CA GLU A 110 0.12 22.76 -26.55
C GLU A 110 1.28 21.76 -26.61
N ASN A 111 2.51 22.23 -26.44
CA ASN A 111 3.71 21.40 -26.42
C ASN A 111 4.00 20.82 -25.03
N ARG A 112 3.42 21.40 -23.98
CA ARG A 112 3.68 20.97 -22.60
C ARG A 112 2.96 19.65 -22.32
N PRO A 113 3.63 18.68 -21.68
CA PRO A 113 3.02 17.39 -21.39
C PRO A 113 1.90 17.54 -20.36
N ILE A 114 0.80 16.83 -20.59
CA ILE A 114 -0.34 16.80 -19.68
C ILE A 114 -0.23 15.56 -18.79
N VAL A 115 -0.44 15.74 -17.49
CA VAL A 115 -0.55 14.64 -16.52
C VAL A 115 -1.92 14.72 -15.86
N VAL A 116 -2.68 13.62 -15.91
CA VAL A 116 -4.02 13.56 -15.33
C VAL A 116 -3.99 12.68 -14.09
N GLY A 117 -4.35 13.26 -12.94
CA GLY A 117 -4.26 12.65 -11.63
C GLY A 117 -2.94 12.98 -10.92
N PHE A 118 -3.02 13.34 -9.65
CA PHE A 118 -1.88 13.68 -8.80
C PHE A 118 -1.70 12.67 -7.65
N GLY A 119 -2.00 11.40 -7.92
CA GLY A 119 -1.55 10.25 -7.12
C GLY A 119 -0.05 9.94 -7.32
N PRO A 120 0.50 8.88 -6.69
CA PRO A 120 1.94 8.60 -6.75
C PRO A 120 2.51 8.51 -8.18
N ALA A 121 1.79 7.87 -9.10
CA ALA A 121 2.23 7.75 -10.50
C ALA A 121 2.29 9.11 -11.21
N GLY A 122 1.21 9.89 -11.17
CA GLY A 122 1.15 11.19 -11.81
C GLY A 122 2.07 12.22 -11.16
N MET A 123 2.15 12.21 -9.83
CA MET A 123 3.03 13.08 -9.06
C MET A 123 4.51 12.88 -9.42
N PHE A 124 4.99 11.63 -9.48
CA PHE A 124 6.38 11.38 -9.89
C PHE A 124 6.61 11.58 -11.39
N ALA A 125 5.63 11.31 -12.25
CA ALA A 125 5.71 11.65 -13.67
C ALA A 125 5.88 13.16 -13.86
N ALA A 126 5.03 13.97 -13.22
CA ALA A 126 5.10 15.42 -13.25
C ALA A 126 6.43 15.94 -12.66
N LEU A 127 6.90 15.38 -11.55
CA LEU A 127 8.19 15.77 -10.95
C LEU A 127 9.36 15.54 -11.92
N ILE A 128 9.42 14.38 -12.58
CA ILE A 128 10.50 14.10 -13.53
C ILE A 128 10.40 15.01 -14.76
N LEU A 129 9.20 15.22 -15.32
CA LEU A 129 8.98 16.13 -16.43
C LEU A 129 9.40 17.57 -16.08
N ALA A 130 9.03 18.05 -14.89
CA ALA A 130 9.39 19.37 -14.40
C ALA A 130 10.91 19.53 -14.23
N ARG A 131 11.58 18.53 -13.65
CA ARG A 131 13.06 18.51 -13.49
C ARG A 131 13.80 18.48 -14.82
N SER A 132 13.23 17.84 -15.85
CA SER A 132 13.76 17.89 -17.21
C SER A 132 13.51 19.25 -17.92
N GLY A 133 12.73 20.13 -17.30
CA GLY A 133 12.42 21.47 -17.81
C GLY A 133 11.21 21.53 -18.74
N LEU A 134 10.35 20.50 -18.78
CA LEU A 134 9.19 20.43 -19.68
C LEU A 134 7.95 21.18 -19.17
N ARG A 135 7.98 21.71 -17.95
CA ARG A 135 6.89 22.50 -17.35
C ARG A 135 5.51 21.79 -17.48
N PRO A 136 5.33 20.58 -16.95
CA PRO A 136 4.10 19.81 -17.14
C PRO A 136 2.85 20.56 -16.65
N ILE A 137 1.70 20.23 -17.22
CA ILE A 137 0.39 20.69 -16.75
C ILE A 137 -0.33 19.51 -16.12
N VAL A 138 -0.62 19.60 -14.83
CA VAL A 138 -1.31 18.56 -14.07
C VAL A 138 -2.76 18.94 -13.86
N TYR A 139 -3.68 18.02 -14.14
CA TYR A 139 -5.09 18.13 -13.77
C TYR A 139 -5.42 17.12 -12.67
N GLU A 140 -5.88 17.59 -11.52
CA GLU A 140 -6.35 16.76 -10.41
C GLU A 140 -7.80 17.11 -10.11
N ARG A 141 -8.68 16.11 -10.20
CA ARG A 141 -10.12 16.29 -9.99
C ARG A 141 -10.44 16.75 -8.57
N GLY A 142 -9.69 16.27 -7.59
CA GLY A 142 -9.92 16.62 -6.19
C GLY A 142 -9.12 17.81 -5.68
N GLN A 143 -9.24 18.02 -4.37
CA GLN A 143 -8.66 19.19 -3.70
C GLN A 143 -7.18 19.01 -3.37
N ASN A 144 -6.51 20.13 -3.08
CA ASN A 144 -5.24 20.11 -2.36
C ASN A 144 -5.39 19.40 -1.00
N VAL A 145 -4.28 18.91 -0.46
CA VAL A 145 -4.29 18.01 0.68
C VAL A 145 -4.85 18.66 1.94
N GLU A 146 -4.63 19.97 2.12
CA GLU A 146 -5.12 20.69 3.29
C GLU A 146 -6.65 20.77 3.35
N GLN A 147 -7.30 21.02 2.20
CA GLN A 147 -8.77 21.03 2.15
C GLN A 147 -9.33 19.61 2.06
N ARG A 148 -8.68 18.71 1.32
CA ARG A 148 -9.04 17.29 1.22
C ARG A 148 -9.10 16.60 2.58
N MET A 149 -8.19 16.92 3.50
CA MET A 149 -8.22 16.38 4.86
C MET A 149 -9.54 16.67 5.58
N LYS A 150 -10.08 17.89 5.45
CA LYS A 150 -11.35 18.27 6.07
C LYS A 150 -12.51 17.50 5.46
N ASP A 151 -12.54 17.41 4.13
CA ASP A 151 -13.60 16.70 3.41
C ASP A 151 -13.61 15.20 3.77
N VAL A 152 -12.43 14.59 3.97
CA VAL A 152 -12.29 13.21 4.43
C VAL A 152 -12.69 13.05 5.90
N GLU A 153 -12.35 14.01 6.76
CA GLU A 153 -12.81 14.03 8.15
C GLU A 153 -14.33 14.20 8.26
N ASP A 154 -14.95 14.98 7.37
CA ASP A 154 -16.40 15.14 7.29
C ASP A 154 -17.08 13.84 6.87
N LEU A 155 -16.52 13.11 5.89
CA LEU A 155 -16.97 11.75 5.58
C LEU A 155 -16.88 10.83 6.81
N TRP A 156 -15.75 10.85 7.52
CA TRP A 156 -15.53 9.93 8.63
C TRP A 156 -16.37 10.24 9.87
N ASN A 157 -16.55 11.51 10.20
CA ASN A 157 -17.22 11.94 11.42
C ASN A 157 -18.72 12.17 11.21
N LYS A 158 -19.10 12.76 10.08
CA LYS A 158 -20.48 13.17 9.78
C LYS A 158 -21.18 12.24 8.78
N GLY A 159 -20.43 11.45 8.01
CA GLY A 159 -20.98 10.66 6.91
C GLY A 159 -21.23 11.47 5.63
N GLU A 160 -20.63 12.66 5.52
CA GLU A 160 -20.81 13.57 4.39
C GLU A 160 -19.76 13.28 3.30
N LEU A 161 -20.19 12.69 2.18
CA LEU A 161 -19.30 12.39 1.06
C LEU A 161 -19.16 13.58 0.11
N HIS A 162 -17.94 14.07 -0.07
CA HIS A 162 -17.59 14.97 -1.16
C HIS A 162 -17.11 14.17 -2.38
N LYS A 163 -17.93 14.10 -3.43
CA LYS A 163 -17.68 13.25 -4.62
C LYS A 163 -16.31 13.44 -5.25
N GLU A 164 -15.83 14.68 -5.33
CA GLU A 164 -14.55 15.01 -5.94
C GLU A 164 -13.39 15.05 -4.94
N SER A 165 -13.66 14.95 -3.62
CA SER A 165 -12.65 15.10 -2.58
C SER A 165 -12.87 14.12 -1.45
N ASN A 166 -12.20 12.99 -1.54
CA ASN A 166 -12.44 11.85 -0.66
C ASN A 166 -11.14 11.02 -0.56
N PRO A 167 -11.14 9.87 0.15
CA PRO A 167 -9.94 9.06 0.28
C PRO A 167 -9.34 8.59 -1.06
N GLN A 168 -10.11 8.60 -2.15
CA GLN A 168 -9.64 8.23 -3.49
C GLN A 168 -9.11 9.44 -4.29
N PHE A 169 -9.80 10.57 -4.24
CA PHE A 169 -9.56 11.73 -5.12
C PHE A 169 -9.00 12.96 -4.40
N GLY A 170 -8.07 13.66 -5.04
CA GLY A 170 -7.33 14.81 -4.51
C GLY A 170 -5.82 14.57 -4.40
N GLU A 171 -5.12 15.58 -3.89
CA GLU A 171 -3.66 15.60 -3.80
C GLU A 171 -3.07 14.35 -3.13
N GLY A 172 -2.17 13.66 -3.84
CA GLY A 172 -1.55 12.39 -3.42
C GLY A 172 -2.39 11.14 -3.69
N GLY A 173 -3.60 11.28 -4.25
CA GLY A 173 -4.50 10.20 -4.65
C GLY A 173 -4.84 9.24 -3.49
N ALA A 174 -5.10 7.98 -3.81
CA ALA A 174 -5.42 6.95 -2.82
C ALA A 174 -4.29 6.63 -1.81
N GLY A 175 -3.08 7.14 -2.05
CA GLY A 175 -1.92 6.89 -1.19
C GLY A 175 -1.93 7.71 0.11
N THR A 176 -2.54 8.90 0.10
CA THR A 176 -2.42 9.89 1.18
C THR A 176 -2.94 9.38 2.53
N PHE A 177 -4.15 8.82 2.55
CA PHE A 177 -4.81 8.33 3.77
C PHE A 177 -4.58 6.83 3.96
N SER A 178 -3.31 6.43 3.98
CA SER A 178 -2.90 5.03 4.13
C SER A 178 -1.78 4.87 5.16
N ASP A 179 -1.49 3.61 5.53
CA ASP A 179 -0.28 3.26 6.29
C ASP A 179 1.03 3.62 5.54
N GLY A 180 0.95 3.88 4.22
CA GLY A 180 2.11 4.28 3.43
C GLY A 180 3.14 3.18 3.26
N LYS A 181 2.69 1.92 3.12
CA LYS A 181 3.57 0.77 2.88
C LYS A 181 4.25 0.87 1.52
N LEU A 182 5.58 0.78 1.47
CA LEU A 182 6.36 0.96 0.23
C LEU A 182 6.94 -0.35 -0.32
N ASN A 183 6.20 -1.45 -0.18
CA ASN A 183 6.60 -2.76 -0.69
C ASN A 183 6.34 -2.87 -2.19
N THR A 184 7.35 -2.67 -3.02
CA THR A 184 7.20 -2.72 -4.50
C THR A 184 7.14 -4.14 -5.05
N LEU A 185 7.69 -5.13 -4.33
CA LEU A 185 7.81 -6.54 -4.74
C LEU A 185 8.53 -6.74 -6.11
N THR A 186 9.14 -5.69 -6.66
CA THR A 186 9.88 -5.69 -7.93
C THR A 186 11.38 -5.50 -7.68
N LYS A 187 12.20 -5.98 -8.62
CA LYS A 187 13.65 -5.73 -8.59
C LYS A 187 13.92 -4.30 -9.04
N ASP A 188 14.66 -3.54 -8.24
CA ASP A 188 14.99 -2.13 -8.52
C ASP A 188 16.25 -1.97 -9.38
N LYS A 189 16.27 -2.57 -10.57
CA LYS A 189 17.48 -2.60 -11.42
C LYS A 189 18.00 -1.22 -11.80
N ASP A 190 17.12 -0.22 -11.83
CA ASP A 190 17.44 1.14 -12.28
C ASP A 190 17.52 2.14 -11.11
N GLY A 191 17.45 1.68 -9.85
CA GLY A 191 17.50 2.54 -8.66
C GLY A 191 16.29 3.47 -8.45
N ARG A 192 15.18 3.25 -9.17
CA ARG A 192 13.96 4.08 -9.10
C ARG A 192 13.33 4.05 -7.72
N ASN A 193 13.25 2.87 -7.10
CA ASN A 193 12.68 2.75 -5.76
C ASN A 193 13.55 3.52 -4.77
N ARG A 194 14.88 3.34 -4.83
CA ARG A 194 15.82 4.09 -3.97
C ARG A 194 15.67 5.60 -4.15
N TYR A 195 15.51 6.08 -5.38
CA TYR A 195 15.28 7.50 -5.68
C TYR A 195 14.00 8.04 -5.02
N ILE A 196 12.89 7.31 -5.14
CA ILE A 196 11.61 7.68 -4.51
C ILE A 196 11.75 7.74 -2.98
N LEU A 197 12.37 6.71 -2.36
CA LEU A 197 12.57 6.68 -0.91
C LEU A 197 13.45 7.83 -0.42
N ASN A 198 14.53 8.15 -1.14
CA ASN A 198 15.37 9.30 -0.82
C ASN A 198 14.59 10.62 -0.90
N LYS A 199 13.70 10.76 -1.90
CA LYS A 199 12.83 11.93 -2.02
C LYS A 199 11.90 12.05 -0.81
N PHE A 200 11.32 10.95 -0.34
CA PHE A 200 10.47 10.95 0.86
C PHE A 200 11.24 11.36 2.11
N VAL A 201 12.45 10.82 2.31
CA VAL A 201 13.32 11.20 3.44
C VAL A 201 13.71 12.67 3.38
N ALA A 202 14.05 13.18 2.18
CA ALA A 202 14.37 14.59 1.98
C ALA A 202 13.19 15.53 2.31
N LEU A 203 11.96 15.00 2.33
CA LEU A 203 10.73 15.71 2.66
C LEU A 203 10.18 15.33 4.05
N GLY A 204 11.00 14.70 4.90
CA GLY A 204 10.69 14.48 6.32
C GLY A 204 10.23 13.08 6.70
N ALA A 205 10.25 12.09 5.79
CA ALA A 205 10.04 10.69 6.18
C ALA A 205 11.21 10.15 7.04
N ASP A 206 10.92 9.22 7.94
CA ASP A 206 11.94 8.53 8.74
C ASP A 206 12.99 7.85 7.84
N PRO A 207 14.30 8.14 8.00
CA PRO A 207 15.37 7.46 7.27
C PRO A 207 15.34 5.92 7.35
N ALA A 208 14.69 5.34 8.35
CA ALA A 208 14.47 3.90 8.46
C ALA A 208 13.82 3.29 7.20
N ILE A 209 12.99 4.06 6.45
CA ILE A 209 12.37 3.55 5.21
C ILE A 209 13.39 3.14 4.14
N LEU A 210 14.62 3.65 4.22
CA LEU A 210 15.71 3.33 3.30
C LEU A 210 16.31 1.95 3.55
N ILE A 211 16.16 1.42 4.77
CA ILE A 211 16.79 0.17 5.17
C ILE A 211 15.75 -0.89 5.51
N ASP A 212 14.56 -0.53 5.97
CA ASP A 212 13.61 -1.53 6.42
C ASP A 212 13.10 -2.43 5.30
N ALA A 213 12.95 -3.71 5.66
CA ALA A 213 12.48 -4.73 4.75
C ALA A 213 11.01 -4.57 4.35
N LYS A 214 10.23 -3.93 5.24
CA LYS A 214 8.81 -3.62 5.10
C LYS A 214 8.57 -2.15 5.50
N PRO A 215 9.10 -1.18 4.74
CA PRO A 215 9.07 0.22 5.12
C PRO A 215 7.66 0.77 5.04
N HIS A 216 7.35 1.72 5.92
CA HIS A 216 6.10 2.47 5.93
C HIS A 216 6.34 3.92 6.31
N VAL A 217 5.41 4.79 5.93
CA VAL A 217 5.54 6.24 6.17
C VAL A 217 4.51 6.72 7.19
N GLY A 218 3.26 6.24 7.10
CA GLY A 218 2.13 6.76 7.88
C GLY A 218 1.43 7.95 7.21
N THR A 219 0.11 8.04 7.41
CA THR A 219 -0.75 9.06 6.79
C THR A 219 -0.30 10.49 7.07
N ASP A 220 0.06 10.77 8.32
CA ASP A 220 0.49 12.06 8.84
C ASP A 220 1.75 12.60 8.13
N CYS A 221 2.73 11.72 7.89
CA CYS A 221 3.94 12.09 7.13
C CYS A 221 3.66 12.24 5.63
N LEU A 222 2.78 11.41 5.05
CA LEU A 222 2.47 11.46 3.61
C LEU A 222 1.87 12.80 3.18
N VAL A 223 0.98 13.38 4.00
CA VAL A 223 0.39 14.71 3.74
C VAL A 223 1.48 15.76 3.49
N SER A 224 2.50 15.79 4.34
CA SER A 224 3.59 16.76 4.23
C SER A 224 4.49 16.50 3.02
N ILE A 225 4.77 15.22 2.74
CA ILE A 225 5.61 14.80 1.61
C ILE A 225 4.96 15.17 0.28
N VAL A 226 3.67 14.87 0.11
CA VAL A 226 2.95 15.16 -1.14
C VAL A 226 2.94 16.66 -1.41
N LYS A 227 2.63 17.47 -0.39
CA LYS A 227 2.71 18.93 -0.47
C LYS A 227 4.10 19.42 -0.87
N GLY A 228 5.15 18.83 -0.30
CA GLY A 228 6.53 19.18 -0.65
C GLY A 228 6.87 18.87 -2.12
N ILE A 229 6.37 17.76 -2.67
CA ILE A 229 6.56 17.42 -4.09
C ILE A 229 5.80 18.40 -4.99
N ARG A 230 4.56 18.77 -4.64
CA ARG A 230 3.81 19.81 -5.35
C ARG A 230 4.59 21.12 -5.44
N GLN A 231 5.08 21.61 -4.30
CA GLN A 231 5.84 22.86 -4.24
C GLN A 231 7.10 22.81 -5.09
N GLU A 232 7.77 21.66 -5.15
CA GLU A 232 8.93 21.47 -6.03
C GLU A 232 8.54 21.53 -7.52
N ILE A 233 7.43 20.87 -7.91
CA ILE A 233 6.93 20.92 -9.28
C ILE A 233 6.57 22.35 -9.69
N GLU A 234 5.85 23.07 -8.84
CA GLU A 234 5.49 24.48 -9.05
C GLU A 234 6.73 25.37 -9.18
N ALA A 235 7.74 25.19 -8.31
CA ALA A 235 8.99 25.93 -8.36
C ALA A 235 9.82 25.65 -9.63
N LEU A 236 9.64 24.47 -10.24
CA LEU A 236 10.27 24.08 -11.52
C LEU A 236 9.43 24.51 -12.74
N GLY A 237 8.36 25.28 -12.55
CA GLY A 237 7.50 25.82 -13.61
C GLY A 237 6.40 24.87 -14.09
N GLY A 238 6.15 23.77 -13.39
CA GLY A 238 4.95 22.96 -13.60
C GLY A 238 3.69 23.70 -13.11
N GLU A 239 2.56 23.42 -13.74
CA GLU A 239 1.24 23.90 -13.32
C GLU A 239 0.44 22.75 -12.74
N ILE A 240 -0.25 22.98 -11.62
CA ILE A 240 -1.15 21.99 -11.02
C ILE A 240 -2.51 22.63 -10.80
N HIS A 241 -3.52 22.09 -11.49
CA HIS A 241 -4.90 22.54 -11.46
C HIS A 241 -5.73 21.54 -10.64
N PHE A 242 -5.94 21.87 -9.36
CA PHE A 242 -6.86 21.14 -8.47
C PHE A 242 -8.32 21.46 -8.80
N ASN A 243 -9.25 20.67 -8.28
CA ASN A 243 -10.69 20.81 -8.54
C ASN A 243 -11.00 20.83 -10.05
N THR A 244 -10.19 20.12 -10.85
CA THR A 244 -10.27 20.17 -12.31
C THR A 244 -10.26 18.75 -12.85
N GLN A 245 -11.43 18.25 -13.20
CA GLN A 245 -11.56 17.01 -13.95
C GLN A 245 -11.09 17.23 -15.40
N PHE A 246 -10.25 16.33 -15.88
CA PHE A 246 -9.81 16.32 -17.27
C PHE A 246 -10.76 15.48 -18.10
N HIS A 247 -11.15 16.01 -19.26
CA HIS A 247 -11.94 15.30 -20.27
C HIS A 247 -11.07 15.01 -21.50
N TYR A 248 -11.03 13.76 -21.90
CA TYR A 248 -10.26 13.27 -23.04
C TYR A 248 -11.00 13.51 -24.35
N GLU A 249 -10.41 14.35 -25.20
CA GLU A 249 -10.93 14.73 -26.53
C GLU A 249 -9.93 14.36 -27.64
N GLY A 250 -9.02 13.41 -27.37
CA GLY A 250 -7.98 12.99 -28.33
C GLY A 250 -6.70 13.82 -28.29
N GLN A 251 -6.44 14.52 -27.17
CA GLN A 251 -5.21 15.29 -26.99
C GLN A 251 -3.97 14.37 -27.03
N LYS A 252 -2.86 14.88 -27.55
CA LYS A 252 -1.57 14.18 -27.61
C LYS A 252 -0.74 14.47 -26.35
N ASN A 253 0.25 13.62 -26.06
CA ASN A 253 1.19 13.79 -24.94
C ASN A 253 0.51 13.85 -23.56
N VAL A 254 -0.51 13.00 -23.36
CA VAL A 254 -1.24 12.88 -22.09
C VAL A 254 -0.80 11.63 -21.35
N ILE A 255 -0.46 11.77 -20.07
CA ILE A 255 -0.27 10.67 -19.12
C ILE A 255 -1.54 10.54 -18.29
N LEU A 256 -2.26 9.45 -18.46
CA LEU A 256 -3.43 9.11 -17.64
C LEU A 256 -2.97 8.34 -16.38
N ALA A 257 -2.90 9.02 -15.24
CA ALA A 257 -2.53 8.48 -13.94
C ALA A 257 -3.70 8.61 -12.93
N ILE A 258 -4.90 8.28 -13.41
CA ILE A 258 -6.21 8.59 -12.79
C ILE A 258 -6.61 7.68 -11.61
N GLY A 259 -5.80 6.68 -11.25
CA GLY A 259 -6.17 5.66 -10.27
C GLY A 259 -7.32 4.76 -10.75
N HIS A 260 -7.63 3.71 -10.00
CA HIS A 260 -8.64 2.73 -10.40
C HIS A 260 -10.08 3.11 -10.01
N SER A 261 -10.26 4.20 -9.25
CA SER A 261 -11.59 4.64 -8.76
C SER A 261 -12.26 5.67 -9.68
N SER A 262 -11.56 6.19 -10.71
CA SER A 262 -12.08 7.15 -11.69
C SER A 262 -13.00 6.47 -12.72
N ARG A 263 -14.09 5.88 -12.22
CA ARG A 263 -15.04 5.04 -12.97
C ARG A 263 -15.75 5.79 -14.09
N ASP A 264 -16.07 7.05 -13.85
CA ASP A 264 -16.58 8.00 -14.84
C ASP A 264 -15.58 8.25 -15.96
N THR A 265 -14.30 8.50 -15.64
CA THR A 265 -13.25 8.64 -16.65
C THR A 265 -13.00 7.35 -17.43
N TYR A 266 -13.10 6.17 -16.80
CA TYR A 266 -13.05 4.90 -17.53
C TYR A 266 -14.21 4.76 -18.52
N GLN A 267 -15.43 5.18 -18.15
CA GLN A 267 -16.56 5.19 -19.08
C GLN A 267 -16.29 6.14 -20.26
N GLU A 268 -15.85 7.36 -19.99
CA GLU A 268 -15.53 8.36 -21.01
C GLU A 268 -14.47 7.86 -22.01
N LEU A 269 -13.39 7.25 -21.50
CA LEU A 269 -12.34 6.68 -22.34
C LEU A 269 -12.84 5.50 -23.19
N PHE A 270 -13.73 4.67 -22.63
CA PHE A 270 -14.33 3.55 -23.36
C PHE A 270 -15.24 4.06 -24.48
N ASP A 271 -16.07 5.06 -24.20
CA ASP A 271 -16.95 5.70 -25.19
C ASP A 271 -16.15 6.41 -26.30
N ALA A 272 -14.96 6.94 -25.96
CA ALA A 272 -14.01 7.51 -26.91
C ALA A 272 -13.26 6.44 -27.75
N GLY A 273 -13.52 5.15 -27.55
CA GLY A 273 -12.90 4.06 -28.31
C GLY A 273 -11.46 3.74 -27.90
N VAL A 274 -11.03 4.17 -26.71
CA VAL A 274 -9.71 3.78 -26.17
C VAL A 274 -9.75 2.29 -25.84
N HIS A 275 -8.75 1.54 -26.32
CA HIS A 275 -8.66 0.09 -26.08
C HIS A 275 -8.57 -0.20 -24.57
N MET A 276 -9.43 -1.12 -24.10
CA MET A 276 -9.47 -1.59 -22.72
C MET A 276 -9.72 -3.09 -22.66
N GLU A 277 -9.16 -3.72 -21.64
CA GLU A 277 -9.34 -5.14 -21.35
C GLU A 277 -9.77 -5.32 -19.90
N ALA A 278 -10.73 -6.22 -19.67
CA ALA A 278 -11.10 -6.62 -18.32
C ALA A 278 -9.92 -7.29 -17.61
N LYS A 279 -9.80 -7.03 -16.32
CA LYS A 279 -8.70 -7.54 -15.49
C LYS A 279 -9.23 -8.25 -14.25
N ASP A 280 -8.65 -9.40 -13.94
CA ASP A 280 -8.88 -10.07 -12.66
C ASP A 280 -8.51 -9.14 -11.48
N PHE A 281 -9.33 -9.21 -10.44
CA PHE A 281 -9.16 -8.43 -9.21
C PHE A 281 -9.57 -9.27 -7.99
N ALA A 282 -9.75 -8.65 -6.83
CA ALA A 282 -10.19 -9.34 -5.63
C ALA A 282 -11.03 -8.41 -4.76
N MET A 283 -11.99 -8.96 -4.04
CA MET A 283 -12.89 -8.25 -3.12
C MET A 283 -13.02 -9.06 -1.83
N GLY A 284 -13.51 -8.45 -0.76
CA GLY A 284 -13.77 -9.15 0.49
C GLY A 284 -14.03 -8.20 1.62
N PHE A 285 -13.58 -8.55 2.81
CA PHE A 285 -13.93 -7.80 4.02
C PHE A 285 -12.68 -7.28 4.71
N ARG A 286 -12.79 -6.12 5.37
CA ARG A 286 -11.76 -5.71 6.33
C ARG A 286 -11.94 -6.49 7.62
N VAL A 287 -10.90 -7.21 8.01
CA VAL A 287 -10.87 -8.07 9.20
C VAL A 287 -10.02 -7.41 10.28
N GLN A 288 -10.50 -7.38 11.52
CA GLN A 288 -9.80 -6.80 12.66
C GLN A 288 -9.51 -7.84 13.75
N HIS A 289 -8.30 -7.78 14.30
CA HIS A 289 -7.82 -8.58 15.43
C HIS A 289 -7.10 -7.66 16.43
N PRO A 290 -7.00 -8.02 17.72
CA PRO A 290 -6.14 -7.30 18.66
C PRO A 290 -4.69 -7.30 18.14
N GLN A 291 -4.05 -6.15 18.08
CA GLN A 291 -2.65 -6.07 17.64
C GLN A 291 -1.71 -6.87 18.56
N GLU A 292 -2.03 -6.91 19.86
CA GLU A 292 -1.28 -7.69 20.85
C GLU A 292 -1.26 -9.18 20.53
N MET A 293 -2.40 -9.75 20.12
CA MET A 293 -2.50 -11.14 19.69
C MET A 293 -1.57 -11.41 18.49
N ILE A 294 -1.58 -10.51 17.50
CA ILE A 294 -0.69 -10.63 16.33
C ILE A 294 0.78 -10.55 16.75
N ASN A 295 1.13 -9.63 17.65
CA ASN A 295 2.49 -9.48 18.16
C ASN A 295 2.94 -10.75 18.89
N LYS A 296 2.11 -11.28 19.79
CA LYS A 296 2.40 -12.49 20.55
C LYS A 296 2.57 -13.70 19.64
N ASP A 297 1.72 -13.85 18.62
CA ASP A 297 1.87 -14.96 17.68
C ASP A 297 3.13 -14.79 16.82
N LEU A 298 3.48 -13.59 16.35
CA LEU A 298 4.64 -13.36 15.48
C LEU A 298 5.99 -13.29 16.21
N TYR A 299 6.02 -12.76 17.43
CA TYR A 299 7.23 -12.47 18.20
C TYR A 299 7.36 -13.31 19.48
N GLY A 300 6.27 -13.87 19.98
CA GLY A 300 6.22 -14.50 21.30
C GLY A 300 6.03 -13.46 22.41
N GLU A 301 6.19 -13.90 23.65
CA GLU A 301 6.22 -13.01 24.82
C GLU A 301 7.56 -12.25 24.85
N VAL A 302 7.51 -10.97 24.51
CA VAL A 302 8.68 -10.08 24.50
C VAL A 302 8.43 -8.88 25.41
N SER A 303 9.50 -8.26 25.91
CA SER A 303 9.36 -7.02 26.67
C SER A 303 8.86 -5.88 25.79
N GLU A 304 8.21 -4.89 26.42
CA GLU A 304 7.75 -3.68 25.75
C GLU A 304 8.89 -2.94 25.01
N GLU A 305 10.08 -2.91 25.60
CA GLU A 305 11.27 -2.30 24.97
C GLU A 305 11.68 -3.03 23.66
N VAL A 306 11.60 -4.36 23.64
CA VAL A 306 11.87 -5.15 22.44
C VAL A 306 10.78 -4.91 21.40
N LEU A 307 9.51 -4.87 21.80
CA LEU A 307 8.39 -4.60 20.90
C LEU A 307 8.51 -3.22 20.25
N GLN A 308 8.86 -2.19 21.03
CA GLN A 308 9.08 -0.83 20.52
C GLN A 308 10.18 -0.78 19.45
N ARG A 309 11.25 -1.57 19.60
CA ARG A 309 12.31 -1.66 18.57
C ARG A 309 11.88 -2.44 17.34
N LEU A 310 11.10 -3.49 17.50
CA LEU A 310 10.59 -4.31 16.39
C LEU A 310 9.51 -3.58 15.59
N GLY A 311 8.72 -2.74 16.27
CA GLY A 311 7.47 -2.23 15.78
C GLY A 311 6.36 -3.28 15.83
N GLN A 312 5.16 -2.86 15.44
CA GLN A 312 3.99 -3.75 15.44
C GLN A 312 4.10 -4.88 14.42
N GLY A 313 3.63 -6.06 14.83
CA GLY A 313 3.59 -7.29 14.06
C GLY A 313 2.79 -7.14 12.77
N ALA A 314 3.38 -7.65 11.68
CA ALA A 314 2.86 -7.52 10.32
C ALA A 314 2.84 -8.86 9.58
N TYR A 315 1.65 -9.36 9.25
CA TYR A 315 1.45 -10.63 8.54
C TYR A 315 1.19 -10.48 7.03
N LYS A 316 1.42 -11.59 6.31
CA LYS A 316 0.94 -11.83 4.95
C LYS A 316 0.61 -13.32 4.84
N ILE A 317 -0.65 -13.63 4.61
CA ILE A 317 -1.18 -14.99 4.58
C ILE A 317 -2.01 -15.21 3.32
N THR A 318 -2.00 -16.44 2.81
CA THR A 318 -2.69 -16.84 1.58
C THR A 318 -3.13 -18.29 1.68
N HIS A 319 -4.24 -18.61 1.02
CA HIS A 319 -4.84 -19.92 0.89
C HIS A 319 -5.41 -20.06 -0.52
N THR A 320 -5.45 -21.28 -1.05
CA THR A 320 -6.12 -21.59 -2.31
C THR A 320 -7.23 -22.58 -1.99
N CYS A 321 -8.47 -22.17 -2.24
CA CYS A 321 -9.66 -22.95 -1.94
C CYS A 321 -9.65 -24.27 -2.72
N LYS A 322 -10.00 -25.37 -2.03
CA LYS A 322 -9.99 -26.70 -2.64
C LYS A 322 -11.11 -26.90 -3.65
N ALA A 323 -12.28 -26.31 -3.40
CA ALA A 323 -13.48 -26.55 -4.20
C ALA A 323 -13.45 -25.86 -5.57
N ASN A 324 -13.00 -24.59 -5.62
CA ASN A 324 -13.09 -23.74 -6.83
C ASN A 324 -11.73 -23.16 -7.28
N GLY A 325 -10.65 -23.43 -6.54
CA GLY A 325 -9.31 -22.92 -6.83
C GLY A 325 -9.18 -21.39 -6.69
N ARG A 326 -10.12 -20.70 -6.03
CA ARG A 326 -9.99 -19.26 -5.75
C ARG A 326 -8.89 -19.03 -4.72
N GLY A 327 -8.12 -17.96 -4.92
CA GLY A 327 -7.15 -17.51 -3.93
C GLY A 327 -7.84 -16.67 -2.88
N VAL A 328 -7.56 -16.92 -1.61
CA VAL A 328 -7.95 -16.07 -0.47
C VAL A 328 -6.68 -15.58 0.19
N TYR A 329 -6.53 -14.28 0.39
CA TYR A 329 -5.29 -13.73 0.91
C TYR A 329 -5.48 -12.41 1.63
N SER A 330 -4.57 -12.13 2.55
CA SER A 330 -4.49 -10.83 3.22
C SER A 330 -3.88 -9.78 2.31
N PHE A 331 -4.53 -8.62 2.22
CA PHE A 331 -4.09 -7.47 1.46
C PHE A 331 -4.14 -6.20 2.33
N CYS A 332 -3.22 -5.27 2.04
CA CYS A 332 -3.12 -3.99 2.74
C CYS A 332 -3.22 -4.10 4.27
N MET A 333 -2.56 -5.10 4.87
CA MET A 333 -2.54 -5.31 6.32
C MET A 333 -1.88 -4.11 7.00
N CYS A 334 -2.59 -3.47 7.94
CA CYS A 334 -2.25 -2.25 8.66
C CYS A 334 -2.09 -2.59 10.15
N PRO A 335 -0.84 -2.70 10.65
CA PRO A 335 -0.60 -2.90 12.07
C PRO A 335 -1.05 -1.67 12.86
N GLY A 336 -1.66 -1.90 14.02
CA GLY A 336 -2.14 -0.86 14.95
C GLY A 336 -2.85 0.27 14.20
N GLY A 337 -3.82 -0.11 13.36
CA GLY A 337 -4.43 0.78 12.38
C GLY A 337 -5.93 0.97 12.58
N TYR A 338 -6.56 1.48 11.53
CA TYR A 338 -7.99 1.76 11.43
C TYR A 338 -8.52 1.16 10.14
N VAL A 339 -9.73 0.60 10.19
CA VAL A 339 -10.55 0.46 8.99
C VAL A 339 -11.09 1.84 8.65
N VAL A 340 -11.14 2.21 7.37
CA VAL A 340 -11.57 3.55 6.96
C VAL A 340 -12.69 3.46 5.94
N ASN A 341 -13.69 4.32 6.04
CA ASN A 341 -14.62 4.56 4.94
C ASN A 341 -13.82 5.19 3.79
N SER A 342 -13.84 4.52 2.64
CA SER A 342 -13.12 4.94 1.44
C SER A 342 -14.03 5.07 0.22
N SER A 343 -15.33 5.26 0.44
CA SER A 343 -16.31 5.54 -0.61
C SER A 343 -15.94 6.77 -1.44
N SER A 344 -16.24 6.70 -2.73
CA SER A 344 -16.10 7.81 -3.68
C SER A 344 -17.36 8.09 -4.50
N GLU A 345 -18.42 7.29 -4.34
CA GLU A 345 -19.71 7.45 -5.03
C GLU A 345 -20.85 7.51 -4.02
N GLU A 346 -21.83 8.38 -4.24
CA GLU A 346 -23.05 8.45 -3.41
C GLU A 346 -23.83 7.13 -3.50
N GLY A 347 -24.41 6.69 -2.38
CA GLY A 347 -25.17 5.43 -2.33
C GLY A 347 -24.30 4.17 -2.43
N HIS A 348 -22.98 4.29 -2.34
CA HIS A 348 -22.02 3.21 -2.43
C HIS A 348 -21.10 3.21 -1.19
N LEU A 349 -20.79 2.02 -0.68
CA LEU A 349 -19.93 1.83 0.47
C LEU A 349 -18.72 0.98 0.13
N CYS A 350 -17.52 1.54 0.30
CA CYS A 350 -16.24 0.82 0.21
C CYS A 350 -15.41 1.11 1.45
N VAL A 351 -14.67 0.12 1.94
CA VAL A 351 -13.71 0.31 3.04
C VAL A 351 -12.28 -0.01 2.63
N ASN A 352 -11.34 0.65 3.30
CA ASN A 352 -9.93 0.32 3.21
C ASN A 352 -9.31 0.33 4.62
N GLY A 353 -7.99 0.46 4.71
CA GLY A 353 -7.29 0.51 5.99
C GLY A 353 -6.12 1.46 5.94
N MET A 354 -5.86 2.09 7.08
CA MET A 354 -4.75 3.01 7.28
C MET A 354 -4.09 2.78 8.64
N SER A 355 -2.88 3.31 8.81
CA SER A 355 -2.25 3.52 10.11
C SER A 355 -1.53 4.88 10.10
N TYR A 356 -1.46 5.53 11.25
CA TYR A 356 -0.50 6.62 11.47
C TYR A 356 0.91 6.04 11.58
N HIS A 357 1.92 6.90 11.50
CA HIS A 357 3.32 6.48 11.67
C HIS A 357 3.55 5.68 12.96
N ALA A 358 2.91 6.05 14.08
CA ALA A 358 3.09 5.36 15.36
C ALA A 358 2.56 3.91 15.40
N ARG A 359 1.56 3.57 14.56
CA ARG A 359 0.87 2.27 14.57
C ARG A 359 0.45 1.82 15.97
N ASP A 360 -0.15 2.72 16.74
CA ASP A 360 -0.45 2.55 18.17
C ASP A 360 -1.94 2.35 18.46
N SER A 361 -2.77 2.15 17.43
CA SER A 361 -4.16 1.73 17.62
C SER A 361 -4.24 0.27 18.12
N ARG A 362 -5.36 -0.07 18.75
CA ARG A 362 -5.56 -1.36 19.42
C ARG A 362 -5.62 -2.55 18.47
N ASN A 363 -6.09 -2.34 17.24
CA ASN A 363 -6.37 -3.43 16.31
C ASN A 363 -5.37 -3.46 15.15
N ALA A 364 -4.93 -4.67 14.81
CA ALA A 364 -4.43 -4.97 13.48
C ALA A 364 -5.63 -5.10 12.54
N ASN A 365 -5.51 -4.64 11.30
CA ASN A 365 -6.54 -4.94 10.29
C ASN A 365 -5.95 -5.28 8.93
N ALA A 366 -6.61 -6.14 8.17
CA ALA A 366 -6.27 -6.44 6.78
C ALA A 366 -7.53 -6.65 5.95
N ALA A 367 -7.46 -6.36 4.65
CA ALA A 367 -8.48 -6.84 3.74
C ALA A 367 -8.23 -8.34 3.55
N ILE A 368 -9.20 -9.19 3.88
CA ILE A 368 -9.18 -10.60 3.49
C ILE A 368 -10.04 -10.73 2.25
N ILE A 369 -9.37 -10.96 1.13
CA ILE A 369 -9.99 -10.85 -0.19
C ILE A 369 -9.90 -12.17 -0.95
N VAL A 370 -10.96 -12.44 -1.71
CA VAL A 370 -11.10 -13.60 -2.58
C VAL A 370 -10.89 -13.15 -4.03
N SER A 371 -10.12 -13.91 -4.79
CA SER A 371 -9.90 -13.63 -6.22
C SER A 371 -11.20 -13.69 -7.02
N ILE A 372 -11.41 -12.64 -7.82
CA ILE A 372 -12.50 -12.48 -8.79
C ILE A 372 -11.89 -12.53 -10.19
N ARG A 373 -12.35 -13.49 -10.99
CA ARG A 373 -11.88 -13.73 -12.35
C ARG A 373 -12.80 -12.98 -13.32
N LYS A 374 -12.28 -12.57 -14.47
CA LYS A 374 -13.09 -11.94 -15.54
C LYS A 374 -14.28 -12.76 -16.01
N THR A 375 -14.23 -14.09 -15.85
CA THR A 375 -15.37 -14.98 -16.12
C THR A 375 -16.54 -14.81 -15.15
N ASP A 376 -16.31 -14.27 -13.95
CA ASP A 376 -17.34 -14.10 -12.91
C ASP A 376 -18.27 -12.91 -13.18
N TYR A 377 -17.92 -12.06 -14.15
CA TYR A 377 -18.66 -10.84 -14.50
C TYR A 377 -18.71 -10.59 -16.01
N HIS A 378 -18.48 -11.63 -16.82
CA HIS A 378 -18.51 -11.55 -18.30
C HIS A 378 -17.55 -10.49 -18.88
N GLY A 379 -16.36 -10.35 -18.30
CA GLY A 379 -15.39 -9.29 -18.65
C GLY A 379 -14.84 -9.34 -20.08
N GLU A 380 -14.89 -10.49 -20.75
CA GLU A 380 -14.51 -10.60 -22.16
C GLU A 380 -15.51 -9.91 -23.11
N GLU A 381 -16.78 -9.84 -22.71
CA GLU A 381 -17.86 -9.21 -23.50
C GLU A 381 -17.96 -7.71 -23.17
N ASN A 382 -17.62 -7.33 -21.94
CA ASN A 382 -17.66 -5.96 -21.47
C ASN A 382 -16.42 -5.64 -20.59
N PRO A 383 -15.42 -4.91 -21.12
CA PRO A 383 -14.24 -4.50 -20.36
C PRO A 383 -14.55 -3.73 -19.05
N LEU A 384 -15.69 -3.05 -18.98
CA LEU A 384 -16.15 -2.30 -17.81
C LEU A 384 -16.99 -3.16 -16.84
N GLY A 385 -17.24 -4.44 -17.13
CA GLY A 385 -18.08 -5.32 -16.30
C GLY A 385 -17.58 -5.45 -14.86
N GLY A 386 -16.26 -5.39 -14.65
CA GLY A 386 -15.68 -5.39 -13.29
C GLY A 386 -16.06 -4.15 -12.47
N ILE A 387 -16.17 -2.97 -13.11
CA ILE A 387 -16.62 -1.74 -12.45
C ILE A 387 -18.10 -1.85 -12.09
N ALA A 388 -18.93 -2.44 -12.97
CA ALA A 388 -20.34 -2.67 -12.69
C ALA A 388 -20.54 -3.61 -11.50
N LEU A 389 -19.76 -4.69 -11.40
CA LEU A 389 -19.76 -5.59 -10.25
C LEU A 389 -19.34 -4.86 -8.96
N GLN A 390 -18.28 -4.05 -9.00
CA GLN A 390 -17.86 -3.26 -7.84
C GLN A 390 -18.97 -2.34 -7.34
N ARG A 391 -19.62 -1.58 -8.25
CA ARG A 391 -20.75 -0.72 -7.90
C ARG A 391 -21.90 -1.50 -7.28
N GLU A 392 -22.25 -2.66 -7.85
CA GLU A 392 -23.32 -3.47 -7.27
C GLU A 392 -22.99 -3.92 -5.84
N VAL A 393 -21.78 -4.44 -5.62
CA VAL A 393 -21.33 -4.90 -4.30
C VAL A 393 -21.28 -3.73 -3.29
N GLU A 394 -20.74 -2.58 -3.69
CA GLU A 394 -20.68 -1.38 -2.83
C GLU A 394 -22.07 -0.81 -2.51
N ARG A 395 -22.99 -0.81 -3.48
CA ARG A 395 -24.39 -0.39 -3.28
C ARG A 395 -25.10 -1.29 -2.28
N ARG A 396 -24.90 -2.61 -2.39
CA ARG A 396 -25.45 -3.57 -1.43
C ARG A 396 -24.92 -3.35 -0.02
N ALA A 397 -23.61 -3.15 0.11
CA ALA A 397 -22.99 -2.84 1.39
C ALA A 397 -23.54 -1.52 1.99
N TYR A 398 -23.75 -0.49 1.16
CA TYR A 398 -24.39 0.76 1.57
C TYR A 398 -25.80 0.52 2.11
N CYS A 399 -26.62 -0.28 1.41
CA CYS A 399 -28.01 -0.54 1.78
C CYS A 399 -28.18 -1.26 3.12
N LEU A 400 -27.19 -2.04 3.57
CA LEU A 400 -27.27 -2.76 4.85
C LEU A 400 -27.43 -1.81 6.03
N GLN A 401 -26.77 -0.65 6.00
CA GLN A 401 -26.73 0.30 7.12
C GLN A 401 -26.81 1.76 6.67
N ASN A 402 -27.44 2.02 5.52
CA ASN A 402 -27.65 3.35 4.92
C ASN A 402 -26.37 4.23 4.95
N GLY A 403 -25.27 3.69 4.44
CA GLY A 403 -23.98 4.39 4.35
C GLY A 403 -23.06 4.29 5.57
N LYS A 404 -23.54 3.77 6.71
CA LYS A 404 -22.65 3.36 7.81
C LYS A 404 -21.94 2.05 7.44
N ILE A 405 -20.72 1.87 7.93
CA ILE A 405 -19.96 0.63 7.73
C ILE A 405 -20.65 -0.53 8.49
N PRO A 406 -21.15 -1.57 7.80
CA PRO A 406 -21.69 -2.74 8.44
C PRO A 406 -20.56 -3.55 9.08
N VAL A 407 -20.77 -3.97 10.33
CA VAL A 407 -19.82 -4.77 11.11
C VAL A 407 -20.48 -6.06 11.56
N GLN A 408 -19.78 -7.18 11.44
CA GLN A 408 -20.26 -8.48 11.87
C GLN A 408 -19.12 -9.27 12.52
N THR A 409 -19.42 -10.03 13.58
CA THR A 409 -18.46 -10.98 14.14
C THR A 409 -18.29 -12.17 13.20
N TYR A 410 -17.13 -12.80 13.23
CA TYR A 410 -16.86 -13.97 12.39
C TYR A 410 -17.78 -15.14 12.74
N HIS A 411 -18.09 -15.34 14.03
CA HIS A 411 -19.07 -16.34 14.46
C HIS A 411 -20.46 -16.10 13.85
N ASP A 412 -20.95 -14.86 13.93
CA ASP A 412 -22.26 -14.51 13.37
C ASP A 412 -22.25 -14.65 11.83
N PHE A 413 -21.13 -14.32 11.16
CA PHE A 413 -20.97 -14.50 9.72
C PHE A 413 -21.05 -15.98 9.31
N VAL A 414 -20.34 -16.87 10.00
CA VAL A 414 -20.38 -18.32 9.71
C VAL A 414 -21.78 -18.90 9.89
N ASN A 415 -22.52 -18.42 10.90
CA ASN A 415 -23.89 -18.88 11.18
C ASN A 415 -24.97 -18.13 10.38
N ASN A 416 -24.60 -17.18 9.53
CA ASN A 416 -25.51 -16.32 8.78
C ASN A 416 -26.51 -15.58 9.69
N GLU A 417 -26.04 -15.09 10.83
CA GLU A 417 -26.80 -14.32 11.81
C GLU A 417 -26.34 -12.87 11.87
N ALA A 418 -27.20 -11.95 12.33
CA ALA A 418 -26.80 -10.57 12.59
C ALA A 418 -25.97 -10.48 13.88
N THR A 419 -24.93 -9.65 13.84
CA THR A 419 -24.34 -9.08 15.06
C THR A 419 -25.22 -7.94 15.54
N THR A 420 -25.45 -7.86 16.85
CA THR A 420 -26.24 -6.79 17.48
C THR A 420 -25.45 -6.12 18.60
N GLU A 421 -25.84 -4.90 18.94
CA GLU A 421 -25.29 -4.18 20.11
C GLU A 421 -25.41 -5.00 21.42
N GLU A 422 -26.47 -5.80 21.56
CA GLU A 422 -26.68 -6.68 22.72
C GLU A 422 -25.68 -7.83 22.76
N LYS A 423 -25.44 -8.49 21.62
CA LYS A 423 -24.39 -9.53 21.48
C LYS A 423 -23.01 -8.95 21.80
N MET A 424 -22.72 -7.73 21.34
CA MET A 424 -21.43 -7.07 21.54
C MET A 424 -21.16 -6.61 22.98
N LYS A 425 -22.18 -6.52 23.83
CA LYS A 425 -22.03 -6.22 25.27
C LYS A 425 -21.71 -7.46 26.11
N GLN A 426 -21.76 -8.65 25.54
CA GLN A 426 -21.46 -9.89 26.26
C GLN A 426 -19.95 -9.98 26.55
N LYS A 427 -19.58 -10.57 27.70
CA LYS A 427 -18.17 -10.67 28.15
C LYS A 427 -17.25 -11.49 27.23
N THR A 428 -17.82 -12.16 26.24
CA THR A 428 -17.10 -12.97 25.24
C THR A 428 -16.59 -12.17 24.04
N GLN A 429 -16.95 -10.89 23.94
CA GLN A 429 -16.57 -10.01 22.83
C GLN A 429 -15.48 -9.03 23.29
N GLU A 430 -14.22 -9.38 23.01
CA GLU A 430 -13.07 -8.56 23.43
C GLU A 430 -12.75 -7.45 22.42
N ILE A 431 -13.00 -7.71 21.13
CA ILE A 431 -12.62 -6.81 20.04
C ILE A 431 -13.70 -5.74 19.84
N GLN A 432 -13.31 -4.48 20.03
CA GLN A 432 -14.14 -3.33 19.65
C GLN A 432 -13.74 -2.81 18.27
N PRO A 433 -14.69 -2.37 17.43
CA PRO A 433 -14.37 -1.84 16.10
C PRO A 433 -13.47 -0.60 16.20
N VAL A 434 -12.36 -0.59 15.46
CA VAL A 434 -11.52 0.60 15.30
C VAL A 434 -11.64 1.11 13.87
N ILE A 435 -12.57 2.06 13.70
CA ILE A 435 -13.04 2.52 12.39
C ILE A 435 -12.97 4.06 12.31
N ARG A 436 -12.57 4.59 11.15
CA ARG A 436 -12.77 5.99 10.75
C ARG A 436 -13.94 6.03 9.76
N GLY A 437 -15.07 6.54 10.22
CA GLY A 437 -16.37 6.35 9.57
C GLY A 437 -17.41 5.93 10.58
N GLN A 438 -18.65 6.33 10.34
CA GLN A 438 -19.78 5.81 11.10
C GLN A 438 -19.97 4.33 10.78
N TYR A 439 -20.30 3.53 11.78
CA TYR A 439 -20.53 2.09 11.64
C TYR A 439 -21.79 1.65 12.39
N ALA A 440 -22.27 0.46 12.07
CA ALA A 440 -23.35 -0.22 12.78
C ALA A 440 -23.22 -1.74 12.62
N TYR A 441 -23.67 -2.50 13.61
CA TYR A 441 -23.66 -3.96 13.53
C TYR A 441 -24.76 -4.48 12.59
N SER A 442 -24.44 -5.48 11.75
CA SER A 442 -25.32 -5.97 10.69
C SER A 442 -24.99 -7.41 10.27
N THR A 443 -25.54 -7.85 9.14
CA THR A 443 -25.15 -9.05 8.39
C THR A 443 -24.39 -8.65 7.13
N LEU A 444 -23.25 -9.29 6.84
CA LEU A 444 -22.48 -9.08 5.61
C LEU A 444 -22.75 -10.17 4.57
N ASN A 445 -23.27 -11.32 4.98
CA ASN A 445 -23.46 -12.50 4.14
C ASN A 445 -24.19 -12.20 2.83
N SER A 446 -25.21 -11.34 2.88
CA SER A 446 -25.99 -11.02 1.70
C SER A 446 -25.19 -10.27 0.65
N ILE A 447 -24.09 -9.58 0.93
CA ILE A 447 -23.33 -8.77 -0.06
C ILE A 447 -22.90 -9.56 -1.29
N PHE A 448 -22.64 -10.87 -1.15
CA PHE A 448 -22.24 -11.76 -2.25
C PHE A 448 -23.28 -12.85 -2.55
N GLN A 449 -24.54 -12.65 -2.17
CA GLN A 449 -25.65 -13.56 -2.53
C GLN A 449 -26.46 -12.97 -3.68
N PHE A 450 -26.38 -13.54 -4.87
CA PHE A 450 -27.05 -13.06 -6.07
C PHE A 450 -28.18 -14.00 -6.48
N GLU A 451 -29.23 -13.45 -7.08
CA GLU A 451 -30.29 -14.24 -7.72
C GLU A 451 -29.72 -15.14 -8.83
N GLU A 452 -30.34 -16.28 -9.10
CA GLU A 452 -29.83 -17.28 -10.07
C GLU A 452 -29.67 -16.72 -11.49
N ASN A 453 -30.49 -15.75 -11.87
CA ASN A 453 -30.44 -15.08 -13.18
C ASN A 453 -29.50 -13.86 -13.21
N SER A 454 -28.83 -13.53 -12.10
CA SER A 454 -27.87 -12.44 -12.03
C SER A 454 -26.63 -12.75 -12.87
N PRO A 455 -26.03 -11.77 -13.57
CA PRO A 455 -24.73 -11.94 -14.23
C PRO A 455 -23.59 -12.26 -13.26
N TYR A 456 -23.82 -12.15 -11.95
CA TYR A 456 -22.85 -12.41 -10.89
C TYR A 456 -23.14 -13.68 -10.08
N ALA A 457 -24.09 -14.52 -10.52
CA ALA A 457 -24.47 -15.75 -9.80
C ALA A 457 -23.28 -16.71 -9.59
N ALA A 458 -22.25 -16.66 -10.44
CA ALA A 458 -21.00 -17.41 -10.28
C ALA A 458 -20.19 -17.04 -9.02
N LEU A 459 -20.56 -15.96 -8.32
CA LEU A 459 -19.96 -15.53 -7.06
C LEU A 459 -20.75 -15.98 -5.83
N ASN A 460 -21.80 -16.79 -5.98
CA ASN A 460 -22.57 -17.28 -4.83
C ASN A 460 -21.75 -18.21 -3.90
N ASP A 461 -20.60 -18.72 -4.35
CA ASP A 461 -19.63 -19.48 -3.55
C ASP A 461 -18.59 -18.60 -2.81
N PHE A 462 -18.73 -17.26 -2.89
CA PHE A 462 -17.78 -16.32 -2.32
C PHE A 462 -17.63 -16.47 -0.80
N ASN A 463 -18.75 -16.53 -0.07
CA ASN A 463 -18.74 -16.62 1.39
C ASN A 463 -18.10 -17.93 1.87
N GLU A 464 -18.37 -19.04 1.17
CA GLU A 464 -17.76 -20.34 1.46
C GLU A 464 -16.24 -20.29 1.25
N SER A 465 -15.80 -19.67 0.16
CA SER A 465 -14.38 -19.45 -0.13
C SER A 465 -13.71 -18.60 0.95
N PHE A 466 -14.36 -17.51 1.36
CA PHE A 466 -13.90 -16.63 2.43
C PHE A 466 -13.72 -17.38 3.75
N VAL A 467 -14.72 -18.16 4.18
CA VAL A 467 -14.67 -18.99 5.40
C VAL A 467 -13.54 -20.02 5.31
N GLU A 468 -13.42 -20.74 4.20
CA GLU A 468 -12.32 -21.71 4.01
C GLU A 468 -10.94 -21.04 4.16
N GLY A 469 -10.79 -19.82 3.63
CA GLY A 469 -9.58 -19.02 3.80
C GLY A 469 -9.32 -18.62 5.25
N MET A 470 -10.33 -18.10 5.95
CA MET A 470 -10.24 -17.72 7.36
C MET A 470 -9.85 -18.90 8.25
N GLU A 471 -10.48 -20.06 8.07
CA GLU A 471 -10.12 -21.27 8.84
C GLU A 471 -8.72 -21.80 8.49
N SER A 472 -8.29 -21.70 7.22
CA SER A 472 -6.91 -22.02 6.83
C SER A 472 -5.88 -21.10 7.51
N PHE A 473 -6.25 -19.86 7.78
CA PHE A 473 -5.37 -18.86 8.42
C PHE A 473 -5.17 -19.11 9.91
N GLU A 474 -6.14 -19.70 10.60
CA GLU A 474 -6.03 -20.11 12.01
C GLU A 474 -4.79 -21.00 12.26
N HIS A 475 -4.48 -21.88 11.31
CA HIS A 475 -3.31 -22.77 11.39
C HIS A 475 -1.97 -22.06 11.13
N LYS A 476 -1.99 -20.82 10.63
CA LYS A 476 -0.81 -20.02 10.27
C LYS A 476 -0.54 -18.89 11.26
N LEU A 477 -1.59 -18.41 11.93
CA LEU A 477 -1.60 -17.30 12.86
C LEU A 477 -2.71 -17.58 13.88
N HIS A 478 -2.37 -18.01 15.09
CA HIS A 478 -3.36 -18.57 16.01
C HIS A 478 -4.35 -17.51 16.49
N GLY A 479 -5.64 -17.84 16.46
CA GLY A 479 -6.78 -17.00 16.78
C GLY A 479 -7.23 -16.09 15.64
N PHE A 480 -6.81 -16.33 14.39
CA PHE A 480 -7.26 -15.59 13.23
C PHE A 480 -8.76 -15.77 12.93
N SER A 481 -9.31 -16.96 13.18
CA SER A 481 -10.73 -17.27 13.01
C SER A 481 -11.50 -17.29 14.34
N ARG A 482 -11.00 -16.57 15.37
CA ARG A 482 -11.68 -16.47 16.67
C ARG A 482 -13.11 -15.93 16.51
N PRO A 483 -14.08 -16.38 17.34
CA PRO A 483 -15.50 -16.02 17.22
C PRO A 483 -15.79 -14.52 17.18
N ASP A 484 -15.06 -13.71 17.94
CA ASP A 484 -15.23 -12.27 18.07
C ASP A 484 -14.43 -11.43 17.04
N THR A 485 -13.71 -12.08 16.11
CA THR A 485 -13.05 -11.41 14.97
C THR A 485 -14.05 -10.54 14.23
N LEU A 486 -13.72 -9.27 13.98
CA LEU A 486 -14.65 -8.35 13.31
C LEU A 486 -14.41 -8.34 11.81
N LEU A 487 -15.49 -8.50 11.04
CA LEU A 487 -15.59 -8.28 9.60
C LEU A 487 -16.28 -6.93 9.37
N CYS A 488 -15.74 -6.11 8.46
CA CYS A 488 -16.18 -4.73 8.24
C CYS A 488 -16.29 -4.41 6.76
N GLY A 489 -17.42 -3.82 6.35
CA GLY A 489 -17.62 -3.22 5.03
C GLY A 489 -17.42 -4.19 3.86
N VAL A 490 -16.95 -3.66 2.71
CA VAL A 490 -16.49 -4.41 1.54
C VAL A 490 -15.33 -3.72 0.82
#